data_AF-A0AAW2YWA1-F1
#
_entry.id   AF-A0AAW2YWA1-F1
#
_cell.length_a   1.000
_cell.length_b   1.000
_cell.length_c   1.000
_cell.angle_alpha   90.00
_cell.angle_beta   90.00
_cell.angle_gamma   90.00
#
_symmetry.space_group_name_H-M   'P 1'
#
loop_
_entity.id
_entity.type
_entity.pdbx_description
1 polymer ?
#
loop_
_entity_poly.entity_id
_entity_poly.type
_entity_poly.pdbx_seq_one_letter_code
_entity_poly.pdbx_strand_id
1 'polypeptide(L)'
;MVQGQIDVTALIRSFMLNAGYDIATVPIIHSCKSLEQLLIDRVASWNLQDSYTYKMMNKLVAPACAMANMAYNSHPFKAKEMVAVYSLFLLYIDDKSQEMCEQLGMFQYNFLTRSSFGHPILEVFSSFLLEMKSQYGMYAWSAIFTSTIEFIHGCHLETQLLKAEIPTSAKSFPRFLRFKTGASAAFAHLLFCEPMVPSSEFLNKYLMAIPDIIDFIDLGNDVLSFYKESVVGCETDTHFMEEAKVREVDVTSILKMYSSECLKVRSRIPIILGDEKLTSIFETFVNGYIMFHNTQNRYRLNELWCQ
;
A
#
# COMPACT_ATOMS: atom_id res chain seq x y z
N MET A 1 40.00 10.78 4.25
CA MET A 1 39.52 10.21 2.98
C MET A 1 38.01 10.09 3.09
N VAL A 2 37.26 11.01 2.48
CA VAL A 2 35.79 11.03 2.53
C VAL A 2 35.30 10.07 1.44
N GLN A 3 34.95 8.84 1.82
CA GLN A 3 34.17 7.96 0.93
C GLN A 3 32.83 8.64 0.69
N GLY A 4 32.49 8.84 -0.59
CA GLY A 4 31.37 9.65 -1.05
C GLY A 4 30.06 9.29 -0.35
N GLN A 5 29.55 10.23 0.42
CA GLN A 5 28.22 10.16 1.01
C GLN A 5 27.22 10.08 -0.15
N ILE A 6 26.47 8.98 -0.21
CA ILE A 6 25.44 8.78 -1.24
C ILE A 6 24.41 9.89 -1.07
N ASP A 7 24.18 10.67 -2.11
CA ASP A 7 23.07 11.61 -2.14
C ASP A 7 21.76 10.84 -2.25
N VAL A 8 21.14 10.57 -1.09
CA VAL A 8 19.86 9.87 -0.95
C VAL A 8 18.77 10.58 -1.75
N THR A 9 18.79 11.91 -1.78
CA THR A 9 17.80 12.71 -2.52
C THR A 9 17.95 12.46 -4.02
N ALA A 10 19.18 12.51 -4.54
CA ALA A 10 19.44 12.19 -5.94
C ALA A 10 19.06 10.74 -6.30
N LEU A 11 19.27 9.79 -5.38
CA LEU A 11 18.89 8.39 -5.58
C LEU A 11 17.37 8.23 -5.71
N ILE A 12 16.59 8.82 -4.80
CA ILE A 12 15.12 8.74 -4.84
C ILE A 12 14.55 9.45 -6.07
N ARG A 13 15.09 10.63 -6.44
CA ARG A 13 14.73 11.32 -7.70
C ARG A 13 15.00 10.45 -8.93
N SER A 14 16.18 9.82 -8.97
CA SER A 14 16.58 8.90 -10.06
C SER A 14 15.69 7.66 -10.11
N PHE A 15 15.32 7.10 -8.96
CA PHE A 15 14.39 5.98 -8.88
C PHE A 15 13.03 6.33 -9.50
N MET A 16 12.43 7.46 -9.11
CA MET A 16 11.14 7.91 -9.65
C MET A 16 11.19 8.06 -11.19
N LEU A 17 12.22 8.74 -11.70
CA LEU A 17 12.42 8.92 -13.13
C LEU A 17 12.55 7.58 -13.87
N ASN A 18 13.40 6.68 -13.38
CA ASN A 18 13.65 5.38 -14.01
C ASN A 18 12.47 4.41 -13.88
N ALA A 19 11.59 4.59 -12.90
CA ALA A 19 10.36 3.81 -12.78
C ALA A 19 9.31 4.24 -13.82
N GLY A 20 9.48 5.40 -14.46
CA GLY A 20 8.58 5.95 -15.47
C GLY A 20 7.88 7.25 -15.03
N TYR A 21 8.14 7.75 -13.83
CA TYR A 21 7.56 8.99 -13.32
C TYR A 21 8.51 10.17 -13.53
N ASP A 22 8.30 10.91 -14.62
CA ASP A 22 8.97 12.18 -14.86
C ASP A 22 8.07 13.34 -14.40
N ILE A 23 8.48 14.00 -13.31
CA ILE A 23 7.73 15.12 -12.72
C ILE A 23 7.56 16.30 -13.68
N ALA A 24 8.44 16.44 -14.69
CA ALA A 24 8.35 17.52 -15.67
C ALA A 24 7.26 17.29 -16.71
N THR A 25 6.85 16.04 -16.93
CA THR A 25 5.95 15.66 -18.04
C THR A 25 4.68 14.94 -17.60
N VAL A 26 4.68 14.32 -16.41
CA VAL A 26 3.51 13.62 -15.89
C VAL A 26 2.40 14.62 -15.51
N PRO A 27 1.17 14.47 -16.04
CA PRO A 27 0.07 15.35 -15.68
C PRO A 27 -0.27 15.20 -14.19
N ILE A 28 -0.35 16.32 -13.45
CA ILE A 28 -0.74 16.29 -12.04
C ILE A 28 -2.21 15.88 -11.94
N ILE A 29 -2.47 14.77 -11.25
CA ILE A 29 -3.81 14.33 -10.92
C ILE A 29 -4.20 14.98 -9.59
N HIS A 30 -5.12 15.94 -9.65
CA HIS A 30 -5.62 16.64 -8.47
C HIS A 30 -6.61 15.79 -7.66
N SER A 31 -6.94 16.25 -6.45
CA SER A 31 -7.97 15.61 -5.63
C SER A 31 -9.33 15.54 -6.33
N CYS A 32 -10.02 14.42 -6.14
CA CYS A 32 -11.37 14.20 -6.67
C CYS A 32 -12.41 14.57 -5.61
N LYS A 33 -12.90 15.82 -5.64
CA LYS A 33 -13.85 16.33 -4.64
C LYS A 33 -15.11 15.48 -4.50
N SER A 34 -15.61 14.91 -5.60
CA SER A 34 -16.79 14.03 -5.56
C SER A 34 -16.50 12.70 -4.86
N LEU A 35 -15.30 12.14 -5.04
CA LEU A 35 -14.88 10.93 -4.33
C LEU A 35 -14.65 11.21 -2.83
N GLU A 36 -14.06 12.36 -2.49
CA GLU A 36 -13.87 12.80 -1.10
C GLU A 36 -15.21 13.01 -0.39
N GLN A 37 -16.14 13.73 -1.02
CA GLN A 37 -17.46 13.94 -0.44
C GLN A 37 -18.20 12.62 -0.24
N LEU A 38 -18.13 11.71 -1.22
CA LEU A 38 -18.71 10.38 -1.11
C LEU A 38 -18.11 9.61 0.08
N LEU A 39 -16.79 9.64 0.26
CA LEU A 39 -16.15 8.97 1.39
C LEU A 39 -16.57 9.59 2.73
N ILE A 40 -16.67 10.92 2.83
CA ILE A 40 -17.18 11.62 4.02
C ILE A 40 -18.60 11.13 4.35
N ASP A 41 -19.47 11.05 3.33
CA ASP A 41 -20.84 10.57 3.50
C ASP A 41 -20.87 9.09 3.93
N ARG A 42 -19.97 8.25 3.40
CA ARG A 42 -19.80 6.86 3.87
C ARG A 42 -19.38 6.81 5.33
N VAL A 43 -18.37 7.59 5.75
CA VAL A 43 -17.94 7.63 7.16
C VAL A 43 -19.09 8.08 8.07
N ALA A 44 -19.86 9.09 7.66
CA ALA A 44 -21.04 9.54 8.41
C ALA A 44 -22.11 8.45 8.53
N SER A 45 -22.34 7.69 7.46
CA SER A 45 -23.35 6.60 7.42
C SER A 45 -23.06 5.45 8.39
N TRP A 46 -21.80 5.28 8.82
CA TRP A 46 -21.41 4.23 9.76
C TRP A 46 -21.88 4.49 11.20
N ASN A 47 -22.42 5.69 11.47
CA ASN A 47 -22.99 6.07 12.78
C ASN A 47 -22.06 5.73 13.96
N LEU A 48 -20.77 6.03 13.78
CA LEU A 48 -19.74 5.80 14.78
C LEU A 48 -20.07 6.61 16.04
N GLN A 49 -20.37 5.92 17.14
CA GLN A 49 -20.78 6.54 18.40
C GLN A 49 -19.65 7.35 19.05
N ASP A 50 -18.41 6.96 18.79
CA ASP A 50 -17.23 7.63 19.31
C ASP A 50 -16.76 8.76 18.37
N SER A 51 -16.80 9.99 18.90
CA SER A 51 -16.38 11.19 18.17
C SER A 51 -14.89 11.21 17.83
N TYR A 52 -14.05 10.49 18.60
CA TYR A 52 -12.62 10.41 18.35
C TYR A 52 -12.32 9.57 17.10
N THR A 53 -12.88 8.35 17.03
CA THR A 53 -12.81 7.44 15.88
C THR A 53 -13.34 8.13 14.62
N TYR A 54 -14.49 8.80 14.71
CA TYR A 54 -15.06 9.54 13.58
C TYR A 54 -14.11 10.62 13.06
N LYS A 55 -13.51 11.42 13.95
CA LYS A 55 -12.52 12.45 13.57
C LYS A 55 -11.27 11.85 12.94
N MET A 56 -10.79 10.71 13.45
CA MET A 56 -9.65 9.99 12.88
C MET A 56 -9.94 9.51 11.46
N MET A 57 -11.07 8.84 11.22
CA MET A 57 -11.46 8.40 9.88
C MET A 57 -11.54 9.58 8.89
N ASN A 58 -12.13 10.72 9.31
CA ASN A 58 -12.22 11.90 8.45
C ASN A 58 -10.86 12.49 8.09
N LYS A 59 -9.85 12.44 8.97
CA LYS A 59 -8.49 12.88 8.65
C LYS A 59 -7.83 12.01 7.57
N LEU A 60 -8.23 10.74 7.48
CA LEU A 60 -7.68 9.76 6.54
C LEU A 60 -8.42 9.73 5.20
N VAL A 61 -9.55 10.44 5.05
CA VAL A 61 -10.30 10.49 3.77
C VAL A 61 -9.44 11.02 2.62
N ALA A 62 -8.79 12.16 2.81
CA ALA A 62 -7.99 12.79 1.76
C ALA A 62 -6.87 11.87 1.23
N PRO A 63 -5.99 11.29 2.07
CA PRO A 63 -4.96 10.36 1.57
C PRO A 63 -5.57 9.09 0.95
N ALA A 64 -6.68 8.56 1.49
CA ALA A 64 -7.34 7.40 0.91
C ALA A 64 -7.92 7.68 -0.49
N CYS A 65 -8.56 8.84 -0.67
CA CYS A 65 -9.03 9.31 -1.98
C CYS A 65 -7.88 9.58 -2.94
N ALA A 66 -6.75 10.11 -2.45
CA ALA A 66 -5.57 10.36 -3.28
C ALA A 66 -5.02 9.04 -3.85
N MET A 67 -4.91 7.99 -3.05
CA MET A 67 -4.48 6.67 -3.52
C MET A 67 -5.38 6.18 -4.68
N ALA A 68 -6.70 6.16 -4.47
CA ALA A 68 -7.64 5.74 -5.49
C ALA A 68 -7.63 6.62 -6.74
N ASN A 69 -7.60 7.94 -6.57
CA ASN A 69 -7.72 8.85 -7.70
C ASN A 69 -6.43 8.95 -8.52
N MET A 70 -5.26 8.79 -7.90
CA MET A 70 -3.96 8.85 -8.60
C MET A 70 -3.61 7.48 -9.18
N ALA A 71 -3.48 6.45 -8.35
CA ALA A 71 -3.01 5.12 -8.75
C ALA A 71 -4.04 4.30 -9.55
N TYR A 72 -5.33 4.56 -9.35
CA TYR A 72 -6.42 3.86 -10.05
C TYR A 72 -7.23 4.84 -10.92
N ASN A 73 -6.54 5.82 -11.53
CA ASN A 73 -7.21 6.92 -12.22
C ASN A 73 -8.05 6.50 -13.43
N SER A 74 -7.70 5.38 -14.08
CA SER A 74 -8.40 4.83 -15.23
C SER A 74 -9.60 3.97 -14.86
N HIS A 75 -9.78 3.68 -13.57
CA HIS A 75 -10.87 2.84 -13.08
C HIS A 75 -12.23 3.55 -13.12
N PRO A 76 -13.35 2.81 -13.32
CA PRO A 76 -14.68 3.33 -13.10
C PRO A 76 -14.83 3.94 -11.71
N PHE A 77 -15.68 4.95 -11.59
CA PHE A 77 -15.88 5.68 -10.34
C PHE A 77 -16.21 4.76 -9.15
N LYS A 78 -17.04 3.73 -9.36
CA LYS A 78 -17.38 2.76 -8.30
C LYS A 78 -16.19 1.91 -7.86
N ALA A 79 -15.28 1.55 -8.77
CA ALA A 79 -14.04 0.85 -8.39
C ALA A 79 -13.09 1.79 -7.62
N LYS A 80 -12.96 3.07 -8.02
CA LYS A 80 -12.21 4.07 -7.23
C LYS A 80 -12.78 4.26 -5.83
N GLU A 81 -14.11 4.27 -5.70
CA GLU A 81 -14.77 4.27 -4.38
C GLU A 81 -14.32 3.07 -3.53
N MET A 82 -14.35 1.85 -4.08
CA MET A 82 -13.91 0.68 -3.32
C MET A 82 -12.44 0.78 -2.92
N VAL A 83 -11.56 1.21 -3.81
CA VAL A 83 -10.14 1.43 -3.48
C VAL A 83 -10.02 2.47 -2.36
N ALA A 84 -10.71 3.60 -2.45
CA ALA A 84 -10.63 4.66 -1.45
C ALA A 84 -11.14 4.20 -0.08
N VAL A 85 -12.28 3.52 -0.01
CA VAL A 85 -12.80 2.98 1.25
C VAL A 85 -11.86 1.90 1.82
N TYR A 86 -11.30 1.04 0.97
CA TYR A 86 -10.33 0.03 1.37
C TYR A 86 -9.05 0.66 1.95
N SER A 87 -8.45 1.62 1.24
CA SER A 87 -7.27 2.36 1.71
C SER A 87 -7.53 3.11 3.00
N LEU A 88 -8.73 3.67 3.19
CA LEU A 88 -9.13 4.33 4.44
C LEU A 88 -9.08 3.36 5.64
N PHE A 89 -9.59 2.14 5.48
CA PHE A 89 -9.53 1.13 6.54
C PHE A 89 -8.09 0.68 6.83
N LEU A 90 -7.27 0.44 5.81
CA LEU A 90 -5.88 0.05 6.01
C LEU A 90 -5.09 1.12 6.74
N LEU A 91 -5.22 2.39 6.33
CA LEU A 91 -4.56 3.52 7.01
C LEU A 91 -4.99 3.63 8.48
N TYR A 92 -6.29 3.43 8.77
CA TYR A 92 -6.77 3.48 10.15
C TYR A 92 -6.20 2.33 10.98
N ILE A 93 -6.20 1.10 10.45
CA ILE A 93 -5.70 -0.08 11.16
C ILE A 93 -4.19 0.02 11.39
N ASP A 94 -3.43 0.49 10.40
CA ASP A 94 -1.99 0.76 10.51
C ASP A 94 -1.68 1.72 11.67
N ASP A 95 -2.33 2.90 11.65
CA ASP A 95 -2.16 3.94 12.68
C ASP A 95 -2.66 3.49 14.08
N LYS A 96 -3.57 2.52 14.17
CA LYS A 96 -4.25 2.08 15.41
C LYS A 96 -3.96 0.66 15.86
N SER A 97 -3.04 -0.02 15.20
CA SER A 97 -2.73 -1.43 15.43
C SER A 97 -2.43 -1.74 16.90
N GLN A 98 -1.63 -0.90 17.56
CA GLN A 98 -1.30 -1.04 18.99
C GLN A 98 -2.51 -0.92 19.92
N GLU A 99 -3.40 0.06 19.65
CA GLU A 99 -4.62 0.28 20.43
C GLU A 99 -5.65 -0.85 20.22
N MET A 100 -5.58 -1.52 19.07
CA MET A 100 -6.51 -2.58 18.65
C MET A 100 -5.91 -3.99 18.75
N CYS A 101 -4.78 -4.17 19.45
CA CYS A 101 -3.99 -5.40 19.45
C CYS A 101 -4.84 -6.67 19.71
N GLU A 102 -5.68 -6.67 20.74
CA GLU A 102 -6.54 -7.82 21.08
C GLU A 102 -7.58 -8.11 19.98
N GLN A 103 -8.22 -7.05 19.47
CA GLN A 103 -9.26 -7.16 18.45
C GLN A 103 -8.70 -7.65 17.10
N LEU A 104 -7.49 -7.19 16.73
CA LEU A 104 -6.80 -7.68 15.53
C LEU A 104 -6.42 -9.16 15.68
N GLY A 105 -5.92 -9.58 16.84
CA GLY A 105 -5.60 -10.98 17.12
C GLY A 105 -6.81 -11.92 17.04
N MET A 106 -7.98 -11.43 17.42
CA MET A 106 -9.24 -12.19 17.37
C MET A 106 -10.00 -12.04 16.05
N PHE A 107 -9.55 -11.19 15.11
CA PHE A 107 -10.32 -10.83 13.93
C PHE A 107 -10.74 -12.05 13.10
N GLN A 108 -9.79 -12.94 12.77
CA GLN A 108 -10.08 -14.13 11.96
C GLN A 108 -11.06 -15.08 12.65
N TYR A 109 -10.87 -15.31 13.96
CA TYR A 109 -11.76 -16.15 14.75
C TYR A 109 -13.18 -15.57 14.80
N ASN A 110 -13.30 -14.27 15.05
CA ASN A 110 -14.57 -13.57 15.11
C ASN A 110 -15.28 -13.56 13.76
N PHE A 111 -14.53 -13.39 12.66
CA PHE A 111 -15.06 -13.49 11.30
C PHE A 111 -15.67 -14.88 11.03
N LEU A 112 -14.94 -15.96 11.35
CA LEU A 112 -15.39 -17.33 11.10
C LEU A 112 -16.57 -17.76 11.98
N THR A 113 -16.58 -17.30 13.24
CA THR A 113 -17.64 -17.62 14.20
C THR A 113 -18.83 -16.67 14.14
N ARG A 114 -18.75 -15.61 13.32
CA ARG A 114 -19.74 -14.51 13.27
C ARG A 114 -19.95 -13.84 14.63
N SER A 115 -18.87 -13.76 15.41
CA SER A 115 -18.84 -13.06 16.69
C SER A 115 -18.55 -11.56 16.46
N SER A 116 -18.86 -10.73 17.45
CA SER A 116 -18.47 -9.31 17.38
C SER A 116 -16.95 -9.16 17.32
N PHE A 117 -16.49 -8.21 16.51
CA PHE A 117 -15.08 -7.84 16.41
C PHE A 117 -14.60 -6.97 17.57
N GLY A 118 -15.50 -6.50 18.43
CA GLY A 118 -15.15 -5.68 19.61
C GLY A 118 -14.64 -4.28 19.28
N HIS A 119 -14.67 -3.87 18.01
CA HIS A 119 -14.29 -2.53 17.56
C HIS A 119 -15.16 -2.08 16.37
N PRO A 120 -15.79 -0.89 16.43
CA PRO A 120 -16.78 -0.47 15.43
C PRO A 120 -16.22 -0.39 14.00
N ILE A 121 -14.96 0.01 13.85
CA ILE A 121 -14.32 0.04 12.51
C ILE A 121 -14.13 -1.37 11.94
N LEU A 122 -13.82 -2.38 12.77
CA LEU A 122 -13.64 -3.76 12.30
C LEU A 122 -14.98 -4.38 11.91
N GLU A 123 -16.06 -4.05 12.63
CA GLU A 123 -17.43 -4.43 12.26
C GLU A 123 -17.80 -3.93 10.87
N VAL A 124 -17.60 -2.62 10.62
CA VAL A 124 -17.89 -2.00 9.33
C VAL A 124 -16.97 -2.56 8.24
N PHE A 125 -15.68 -2.72 8.54
CA PHE A 125 -14.71 -3.22 7.57
C PHE A 125 -15.05 -4.63 7.11
N SER A 126 -15.45 -5.53 8.03
CA SER A 126 -15.85 -6.90 7.70
C SER A 126 -17.01 -6.95 6.69
N SER A 127 -17.99 -6.04 6.83
CA SER A 127 -19.13 -5.91 5.92
C SER A 127 -18.69 -5.35 4.57
N PHE A 128 -17.81 -4.34 4.59
CA PHE A 128 -17.26 -3.73 3.38
C PHE A 128 -16.45 -4.74 2.55
N LEU A 129 -15.68 -5.63 3.19
CA LEU A 129 -14.95 -6.68 2.46
C LEU A 129 -15.88 -7.54 1.62
N LEU A 130 -17.11 -7.81 2.07
CA LEU A 130 -18.10 -8.56 1.28
C LEU A 130 -18.65 -7.72 0.10
N GLU A 131 -18.82 -6.41 0.28
CA GLU A 131 -19.32 -5.49 -0.76
C GLU A 131 -18.37 -5.44 -1.98
N MET A 132 -17.06 -5.53 -1.75
CA MET A 132 -16.04 -5.48 -2.80
C MET A 132 -16.23 -6.55 -3.88
N LYS A 133 -16.83 -7.69 -3.55
CA LYS A 133 -17.13 -8.77 -4.51
C LYS A 133 -17.89 -8.27 -5.75
N SER A 134 -18.73 -7.25 -5.59
CA SER A 134 -19.50 -6.66 -6.68
C SER A 134 -18.65 -6.01 -7.77
N GLN A 135 -17.44 -5.53 -7.44
CA GLN A 135 -16.53 -4.86 -8.37
C GLN A 135 -15.34 -5.72 -8.81
N TYR A 136 -15.05 -6.83 -8.10
CA TYR A 136 -13.84 -7.62 -8.30
C TYR A 136 -14.09 -9.10 -8.61
N GLY A 137 -15.35 -9.49 -8.86
CA GLY A 137 -15.70 -10.88 -9.14
C GLY A 137 -15.38 -11.80 -7.96
N MET A 138 -15.34 -13.11 -8.17
CA MET A 138 -15.02 -14.06 -7.09
C MET A 138 -13.51 -14.20 -6.87
N TYR A 139 -12.74 -14.28 -7.95
CA TYR A 139 -11.30 -14.55 -7.87
C TYR A 139 -10.54 -13.39 -7.22
N ALA A 140 -10.61 -12.19 -7.78
CA ALA A 140 -9.84 -11.05 -7.26
C ALA A 140 -10.35 -10.64 -5.88
N TRP A 141 -11.67 -10.71 -5.63
CA TRP A 141 -12.22 -10.55 -4.28
C TRP A 141 -11.62 -11.53 -3.26
N SER A 142 -11.54 -12.82 -3.58
CA SER A 142 -10.97 -13.83 -2.68
C SER A 142 -9.49 -13.54 -2.36
N ALA A 143 -8.73 -13.08 -3.35
CA ALA A 143 -7.34 -12.69 -3.16
C ALA A 143 -7.19 -11.41 -2.34
N ILE A 144 -8.02 -10.38 -2.59
CA ILE A 144 -8.09 -9.15 -1.78
C ILE A 144 -8.45 -9.48 -0.33
N PHE A 145 -9.45 -10.34 -0.12
CA PHE A 145 -9.87 -10.78 1.20
C PHE A 145 -8.72 -11.50 1.91
N THR A 146 -8.08 -12.47 1.24
CA THR A 146 -6.94 -13.22 1.82
C THR A 146 -5.81 -12.29 2.23
N SER A 147 -5.39 -11.39 1.34
CA SER A 147 -4.34 -10.41 1.64
C SER A 147 -4.72 -9.46 2.78
N THR A 148 -6.01 -9.09 2.90
CA THR A 148 -6.49 -8.28 4.03
C THR A 148 -6.39 -9.03 5.36
N ILE A 149 -6.73 -10.31 5.35
CA ILE A 149 -6.61 -11.17 6.53
C ILE A 149 -5.14 -11.33 6.95
N GLU A 150 -4.22 -11.42 5.98
CA GLU A 150 -2.78 -11.42 6.24
C GLU A 150 -2.29 -10.08 6.79
N PHE A 151 -2.80 -8.96 6.26
CA PHE A 151 -2.51 -7.61 6.76
C PHE A 151 -2.92 -7.43 8.22
N ILE A 152 -4.17 -7.74 8.57
CA ILE A 152 -4.65 -7.64 9.96
C ILE A 152 -3.80 -8.49 10.90
N HIS A 153 -3.44 -9.70 10.47
CA HIS A 153 -2.55 -10.57 11.23
C HIS A 153 -1.13 -9.98 11.33
N GLY A 154 -0.60 -9.40 10.26
CA GLY A 154 0.68 -8.69 10.24
C GLY A 154 0.71 -7.54 11.25
N CYS A 155 -0.29 -6.65 11.23
CA CYS A 155 -0.40 -5.56 12.20
C CYS A 155 -0.46 -6.09 13.64
N HIS A 156 -1.19 -7.18 13.89
CA HIS A 156 -1.18 -7.82 15.21
C HIS A 156 0.23 -8.34 15.57
N LEU A 157 0.93 -9.00 14.65
CA LEU A 157 2.29 -9.50 14.87
C LEU A 157 3.26 -8.36 15.21
N GLU A 158 3.20 -7.22 14.51
CA GLU A 158 4.04 -6.05 14.80
C GLU A 158 3.88 -5.59 16.26
N THR A 159 2.65 -5.56 16.79
CA THR A 159 2.43 -5.21 18.21
C THR A 159 3.11 -6.16 19.19
N GLN A 160 3.27 -7.44 18.82
CA GLN A 160 3.97 -8.43 19.64
C GLN A 160 5.49 -8.29 19.52
N LEU A 161 5.96 -7.81 18.37
CA LEU A 161 7.38 -7.66 18.05
C LEU A 161 8.01 -6.38 18.61
N LEU A 162 7.21 -5.36 18.99
CA LEU A 162 7.71 -4.11 19.61
C LEU A 162 8.65 -4.33 20.81
N LYS A 163 8.59 -5.50 21.45
CA LYS A 163 9.41 -5.86 22.62
C LYS A 163 10.44 -6.95 22.32
N ALA A 164 10.50 -7.44 21.09
CA ALA A 164 11.37 -8.55 20.69
C ALA A 164 12.61 -8.02 19.97
N GLU A 165 13.78 -8.55 20.31
CA GLU A 165 14.96 -8.34 19.49
C GLU A 165 14.98 -9.38 18.36
N ILE A 166 14.94 -8.93 17.11
CA ILE A 166 15.10 -9.79 15.95
C ILE A 166 16.57 -10.21 15.85
N PRO A 167 16.89 -11.53 15.94
CA PRO A 167 18.26 -12.01 15.81
C PRO A 167 18.81 -11.74 14.40
N THR A 168 20.08 -11.37 14.28
CA THR A 168 20.74 -11.19 12.96
C THR A 168 20.79 -12.48 12.13
N SER A 169 20.64 -13.64 12.77
CA SER A 169 20.51 -14.93 12.09
C SER A 169 19.16 -15.13 11.39
N ALA A 170 18.13 -14.33 11.70
CA ALA A 170 16.79 -14.41 11.14
C ALA A 170 16.69 -13.72 9.75
N LYS A 171 17.55 -14.12 8.80
CA LYS A 171 17.74 -13.44 7.50
C LYS A 171 16.50 -13.29 6.64
N SER A 172 15.53 -14.19 6.78
CA SER A 172 14.28 -14.16 6.00
C SER A 172 13.14 -13.43 6.71
N PHE A 173 13.34 -13.05 7.98
CA PHE A 173 12.27 -12.53 8.81
C PHE A 173 11.74 -11.15 8.36
N PRO A 174 12.58 -10.15 8.03
CA PRO A 174 12.07 -8.85 7.62
C PRO A 174 11.19 -8.97 6.36
N ARG A 175 11.66 -9.68 5.32
CA ARG A 175 10.85 -9.96 4.12
C ARG A 175 9.56 -10.73 4.44
N PHE A 176 9.59 -11.71 5.35
CA PHE A 176 8.40 -12.42 5.78
C PHE A 176 7.37 -11.50 6.45
N LEU A 177 7.81 -10.62 7.35
CA LEU A 177 6.94 -9.66 8.03
C LEU A 177 6.37 -8.66 7.02
N ARG A 178 7.21 -8.14 6.12
CA ARG A 178 6.83 -7.17 5.09
C ARG A 178 5.73 -7.66 4.16
N PHE A 179 5.76 -8.93 3.76
CA PHE A 179 4.70 -9.54 2.95
C PHE A 179 3.36 -9.62 3.68
N LYS A 180 3.37 -9.65 5.02
CA LYS A 180 2.13 -9.64 5.81
C LYS A 180 1.60 -8.22 5.96
N THR A 181 2.44 -7.27 6.28
CA THR A 181 2.03 -5.92 6.70
C THR A 181 1.80 -4.95 5.53
N GLY A 182 2.18 -5.33 4.30
CA GLY A 182 2.06 -4.45 3.13
C GLY A 182 0.70 -4.32 2.46
N ALA A 183 -0.19 -5.31 2.61
CA ALA A 183 -1.42 -5.46 1.82
C ALA A 183 -1.21 -5.37 0.29
N SER A 184 0.03 -5.57 -0.20
CA SER A 184 0.43 -5.37 -1.59
C SER A 184 -0.29 -6.30 -2.55
N ALA A 185 -0.56 -7.54 -2.12
CA ALA A 185 -1.37 -8.48 -2.90
C ALA A 185 -2.80 -7.96 -3.11
N ALA A 186 -3.44 -7.35 -2.09
CA ALA A 186 -4.73 -6.71 -2.28
C ALA A 186 -4.63 -5.59 -3.33
N PHE A 187 -3.68 -4.66 -3.17
CA PHE A 187 -3.50 -3.56 -4.13
C PHE A 187 -3.19 -4.04 -5.54
N ALA A 188 -2.39 -5.10 -5.71
CA ALA A 188 -2.12 -5.74 -6.99
C ALA A 188 -3.40 -6.26 -7.67
N HIS A 189 -4.29 -6.89 -6.91
CA HIS A 189 -5.58 -7.36 -7.43
C HIS A 189 -6.59 -6.24 -7.67
N LEU A 190 -6.49 -5.11 -6.96
CA LEU A 190 -7.33 -3.94 -7.22
C LEU A 190 -7.11 -3.33 -8.62
N LEU A 191 -5.97 -3.60 -9.27
CA LEU A 191 -5.70 -3.13 -10.65
C LEU A 191 -6.71 -3.72 -11.65
N PHE A 192 -7.18 -4.95 -11.41
CA PHE A 192 -7.95 -5.72 -12.37
C PHE A 192 -9.42 -5.86 -11.92
N CYS A 193 -10.15 -4.74 -11.89
CA CYS A 193 -11.58 -4.75 -11.52
C CYS A 193 -12.44 -5.40 -12.61
N GLU A 194 -13.48 -6.14 -12.21
CA GLU A 194 -14.30 -6.98 -13.08
C GLU A 194 -14.96 -6.20 -14.25
N PRO A 195 -15.48 -4.96 -14.06
CA PRO A 195 -16.07 -4.21 -15.17
C PRO A 195 -15.08 -3.82 -16.27
N MET A 196 -13.79 -3.71 -15.95
CA MET A 196 -12.74 -3.37 -16.92
C MET A 196 -12.00 -4.60 -17.42
N VAL A 197 -11.73 -5.55 -16.54
CA VAL A 197 -10.86 -6.71 -16.77
C VAL A 197 -11.60 -7.96 -16.28
N PRO A 198 -12.60 -8.46 -17.03
CA PRO A 198 -13.37 -9.62 -16.63
C PRO A 198 -12.46 -10.83 -16.40
N SER A 199 -12.58 -11.45 -15.23
CA SER A 199 -11.74 -12.59 -14.85
C SER A 199 -11.94 -13.79 -15.78
N SER A 200 -13.13 -13.94 -16.37
CA SER A 200 -13.43 -14.97 -17.38
C SER A 200 -12.59 -14.86 -18.65
N GLU A 201 -12.02 -13.68 -18.94
CA GLU A 201 -11.28 -13.41 -20.18
C GLU A 201 -9.79 -13.12 -19.94
N PHE A 202 -9.45 -12.48 -18.82
CA PHE A 202 -8.12 -11.93 -18.58
C PHE A 202 -7.33 -12.61 -17.47
N LEU A 203 -7.94 -13.52 -16.68
CA LEU A 203 -7.28 -14.10 -15.50
C LEU A 203 -5.92 -14.73 -15.84
N ASN A 204 -5.86 -15.58 -16.87
CA ASN A 204 -4.61 -16.22 -17.30
C ASN A 204 -3.58 -15.25 -17.89
N LYS A 205 -3.98 -14.01 -18.24
CA LYS A 205 -3.08 -12.99 -18.80
C LYS A 205 -2.41 -12.15 -17.71
N TYR A 206 -3.13 -11.77 -16.65
CA TYR A 206 -2.54 -10.95 -15.59
C TYR A 206 -1.99 -11.77 -14.42
N LEU A 207 -2.46 -12.99 -14.18
CA LEU A 207 -2.12 -13.77 -12.98
C LEU A 207 -0.61 -13.96 -12.82
N MET A 208 0.11 -14.24 -13.91
CA MET A 208 1.55 -14.46 -13.87
C MET A 208 2.34 -13.19 -13.51
N ALA A 209 1.76 -12.00 -13.70
CA ALA A 209 2.38 -10.73 -13.35
C ALA A 209 2.12 -10.31 -11.89
N ILE A 210 1.12 -10.90 -11.21
CA ILE A 210 0.74 -10.52 -9.84
C ILE A 210 1.93 -10.56 -8.86
N PRO A 211 2.78 -11.61 -8.82
CA PRO A 211 3.93 -11.61 -7.92
C PRO A 211 4.92 -10.46 -8.16
N ASP A 212 5.21 -10.15 -9.43
CA ASP A 212 6.08 -9.01 -9.76
C ASP A 212 5.39 -7.67 -9.42
N ILE A 213 4.07 -7.54 -9.59
CA ILE A 213 3.33 -6.33 -9.17
C ILE A 213 3.38 -6.15 -7.64
N ILE A 214 3.26 -7.25 -6.88
CA ILE A 214 3.40 -7.26 -5.42
C ILE A 214 4.79 -6.75 -5.01
N ASP A 215 5.84 -7.36 -5.57
CA ASP A 215 7.23 -6.95 -5.28
C ASP A 215 7.47 -5.48 -5.69
N PHE A 216 6.89 -4.99 -6.79
CA PHE A 216 6.95 -3.58 -7.18
C PHE A 216 6.30 -2.66 -6.13
N ILE A 217 5.10 -3.01 -5.66
CA ILE A 217 4.37 -2.20 -4.66
C ILE A 217 5.16 -2.15 -3.35
N ASP A 218 5.65 -3.29 -2.87
CA ASP A 218 6.37 -3.38 -1.60
C ASP A 218 7.70 -2.63 -1.65
N LEU A 219 8.57 -2.98 -2.62
CA LEU A 219 9.87 -2.32 -2.77
C LEU A 219 9.72 -0.84 -3.11
N GLY A 220 8.72 -0.49 -3.92
CA GLY A 220 8.43 0.89 -4.29
C GLY A 220 7.97 1.72 -3.09
N ASN A 221 7.10 1.17 -2.23
CA ASN A 221 6.70 1.84 -0.99
C ASN A 221 7.92 2.11 -0.12
N ASP A 222 8.74 1.09 0.13
CA ASP A 222 9.87 1.19 1.03
C ASP A 222 10.87 2.26 0.52
N VAL A 223 11.16 2.27 -0.79
CA VAL A 223 12.07 3.27 -1.38
C VAL A 223 11.50 4.69 -1.28
N LEU A 224 10.20 4.86 -1.52
CA LEU A 224 9.52 6.16 -1.50
C LEU A 224 9.25 6.66 -0.07
N SER A 225 9.12 5.76 0.91
CA SER A 225 8.96 6.10 2.32
C SER A 225 10.29 6.36 3.02
N PHE A 226 11.41 5.88 2.48
CA PHE A 226 12.74 6.05 3.06
C PHE A 226 13.05 7.48 3.52
N TYR A 227 12.68 8.49 2.71
CA TYR A 227 12.96 9.89 3.06
C TYR A 227 12.22 10.34 4.34
N LYS A 228 10.93 10.01 4.49
CA LYS A 228 10.18 10.36 5.72
C LYS A 228 10.73 9.61 6.93
N GLU A 229 11.17 8.37 6.75
CA GLU A 229 11.51 7.44 7.83
C GLU A 229 12.92 7.67 8.37
N SER A 230 13.89 7.81 7.45
CA SER A 230 15.32 7.76 7.78
C SER A 230 16.08 9.07 7.54
N VAL A 231 15.53 10.02 6.77
CA VAL A 231 16.18 11.32 6.52
C VAL A 231 15.54 12.41 7.36
N VAL A 232 14.21 12.50 7.31
CA VAL A 232 13.42 13.41 8.13
C VAL A 232 13.20 12.84 9.52
N GLY A 233 12.77 11.58 9.56
CA GLY A 233 12.35 10.90 10.77
C GLY A 233 13.52 10.31 11.52
N CYS A 234 13.18 9.70 12.65
CA CYS A 234 14.07 8.92 13.48
C CYS A 234 13.47 7.54 13.74
N GLU A 235 12.72 7.01 12.77
CA GLU A 235 12.13 5.66 12.84
C GLU A 235 13.28 4.64 12.80
N THR A 236 13.36 3.76 13.80
CA THR A 236 14.48 2.81 13.98
C THR A 236 14.12 1.36 13.66
N ASP A 237 12.83 1.13 13.47
CA ASP A 237 12.09 -0.11 13.47
C ASP A 237 11.37 -0.29 12.13
N THR A 238 11.87 0.37 11.08
CA THR A 238 11.38 0.20 9.71
C THR A 238 11.99 -1.04 9.08
N HIS A 239 11.29 -1.60 8.08
CA HIS A 239 11.77 -2.73 7.29
C HIS A 239 13.20 -2.50 6.74
N PHE A 240 13.51 -1.27 6.34
CA PHE A 240 14.83 -0.86 5.89
C PHE A 240 15.93 -1.01 6.95
N MET A 241 15.63 -0.61 8.17
CA MET A 241 16.56 -0.69 9.31
C MET A 241 16.75 -2.15 9.75
N GLU A 242 15.67 -2.93 9.75
CA GLU A 242 15.74 -4.37 10.04
C GLU A 242 16.56 -5.14 9.01
N GLU A 243 16.35 -4.89 7.71
CA GLU A 243 17.13 -5.49 6.63
C GLU A 243 18.61 -5.10 6.70
N ALA A 244 18.91 -3.84 7.00
CA ALA A 244 20.28 -3.37 7.20
C ALA A 244 20.96 -4.08 8.39
N LYS A 245 20.25 -4.20 9.52
CA LYS A 245 20.74 -4.91 10.73
C LYS A 245 21.02 -6.38 10.44
N VAL A 246 20.07 -7.08 9.82
CA VAL A 246 20.13 -8.51 9.57
C VAL A 246 21.16 -8.89 8.49
N ARG A 247 21.42 -8.00 7.54
CA ARG A 247 22.44 -8.18 6.49
C ARG A 247 23.81 -7.63 6.86
N GLU A 248 23.90 -6.89 7.96
CA GLU A 248 25.14 -6.24 8.42
C GLU A 248 25.72 -5.27 7.37
N VAL A 249 24.84 -4.47 6.76
CA VAL A 249 25.21 -3.47 5.74
C VAL A 249 24.60 -2.10 6.06
N ASP A 250 25.15 -1.03 5.49
CA ASP A 250 24.58 0.31 5.62
C ASP A 250 23.18 0.40 5.02
N VAL A 251 22.28 1.17 5.66
CA VAL A 251 20.91 1.36 5.18
C VAL A 251 20.84 1.95 3.77
N THR A 252 21.79 2.79 3.39
CA THR A 252 21.91 3.34 2.02
C THR A 252 22.26 2.27 0.98
N SER A 253 22.91 1.18 1.39
CA SER A 253 23.20 0.03 0.52
C SER A 253 21.94 -0.78 0.28
N ILE A 254 21.07 -0.93 1.29
CA ILE A 254 19.72 -1.49 1.10
C ILE A 254 18.93 -0.60 0.13
N LEU A 255 19.02 0.73 0.24
CA LEU A 255 18.23 1.66 -0.60
C LEU A 255 18.58 1.51 -2.08
N LYS A 256 19.88 1.40 -2.38
CA LYS A 256 20.38 1.10 -3.72
C LYS A 256 19.90 -0.26 -4.22
N MET A 257 19.96 -1.29 -3.37
CA MET A 257 19.54 -2.65 -3.71
C MET A 257 18.05 -2.67 -4.06
N TYR A 258 17.20 -2.13 -3.19
CA TYR A 258 15.76 -2.14 -3.34
C TYR A 258 15.31 -1.30 -4.55
N SER A 259 15.94 -0.14 -4.76
CA SER A 259 15.71 0.65 -5.98
C SER A 259 16.04 -0.14 -7.24
N SER A 260 17.19 -0.84 -7.26
CA SER A 260 17.59 -1.66 -8.41
C SER A 260 16.64 -2.84 -8.64
N GLU A 261 16.24 -3.54 -7.58
CA GLU A 261 15.34 -4.69 -7.65
C GLU A 261 13.93 -4.28 -8.10
N CYS A 262 13.40 -3.19 -7.53
CA CYS A 262 12.10 -2.63 -7.92
C CYS A 262 12.06 -2.27 -9.41
N LEU A 263 13.10 -1.59 -9.93
CA LEU A 263 13.19 -1.24 -11.35
C LEU A 263 13.29 -2.47 -12.26
N LYS A 264 14.04 -3.51 -11.85
CA LYS A 264 14.12 -4.78 -12.58
C LYS A 264 12.75 -5.46 -12.63
N VAL A 265 12.04 -5.54 -11.51
CA VAL A 265 10.70 -6.11 -11.43
C VAL A 265 9.73 -5.34 -12.32
N ARG A 266 9.68 -4.01 -12.17
CA ARG A 266 8.88 -3.11 -13.02
C ARG A 266 9.10 -3.33 -14.50
N SER A 267 10.34 -3.54 -14.95
CA SER A 267 10.65 -3.73 -16.38
C SER A 267 10.10 -5.04 -16.96
N ARG A 268 9.88 -6.08 -16.12
CA ARG A 268 9.36 -7.38 -16.56
C ARG A 268 7.84 -7.40 -16.66
N ILE A 269 7.13 -6.64 -15.82
CA ILE A 269 5.66 -6.70 -15.72
C ILE A 269 4.98 -6.49 -17.08
N PRO A 270 5.28 -5.44 -17.88
CA PRO A 270 4.69 -5.29 -19.21
C PRO A 270 4.94 -6.47 -20.15
N ILE A 271 6.11 -7.11 -20.05
CA ILE A 271 6.50 -8.27 -20.88
C ILE A 271 5.67 -9.50 -20.48
N ILE A 272 5.48 -9.72 -19.19
CA ILE A 272 4.68 -10.84 -18.66
C ILE A 272 3.20 -10.66 -19.00
N LEU A 273 2.69 -9.42 -18.90
CA LEU A 273 1.30 -9.12 -19.23
C LEU A 273 0.99 -9.37 -20.71
N GLY A 274 1.90 -8.99 -21.62
CA GLY A 274 1.79 -9.31 -23.05
C GLY A 274 0.53 -8.78 -23.75
N ASP A 275 -0.22 -7.89 -23.11
CA ASP A 275 -1.52 -7.38 -23.54
C ASP A 275 -1.56 -5.86 -23.29
N GLU A 276 -1.78 -5.09 -24.37
CA GLU A 276 -1.68 -3.62 -24.37
C GLU A 276 -2.60 -2.98 -23.33
N LYS A 277 -3.81 -3.52 -23.13
CA LYS A 277 -4.77 -3.01 -22.16
C LYS A 277 -4.27 -3.22 -20.73
N LEU A 278 -3.76 -4.41 -20.42
CA LEU A 278 -3.22 -4.72 -19.10
C LEU A 278 -1.96 -3.91 -18.81
N THR A 279 -1.07 -3.77 -19.79
CA THR A 279 0.13 -2.93 -19.68
C THR A 279 -0.25 -1.47 -19.44
N SER A 280 -1.23 -0.93 -20.16
CA SER A 280 -1.70 0.45 -19.95
C SER A 280 -2.26 0.66 -18.54
N ILE A 281 -3.00 -0.31 -17.98
CA ILE A 281 -3.49 -0.25 -16.59
C ILE A 281 -2.31 -0.22 -15.61
N PHE A 282 -1.31 -1.08 -15.82
CA PHE A 282 -0.12 -1.12 -14.96
C PHE A 282 0.71 0.17 -15.03
N GLU A 283 0.97 0.72 -16.22
CA GLU A 283 1.72 1.97 -16.37
C GLU A 283 0.97 3.18 -15.77
N THR A 284 -0.36 3.17 -15.86
CA THR A 284 -1.22 4.13 -15.18
C THR A 284 -1.05 4.03 -13.66
N PHE A 285 -1.04 2.80 -13.14
CA PHE A 285 -0.83 2.53 -11.72
C PHE A 285 0.55 2.97 -11.24
N VAL A 286 1.63 2.64 -11.96
CA VAL A 286 3.00 3.06 -11.61
C VAL A 286 3.10 4.58 -11.46
N ASN A 287 2.62 5.32 -12.46
CA ASN A 287 2.64 6.79 -12.43
C ASN A 287 1.83 7.35 -11.27
N GLY A 288 0.61 6.86 -11.08
CA GLY A 288 -0.26 7.33 -10.00
C GLY A 288 0.21 6.95 -8.61
N TYR A 289 0.82 5.78 -8.46
CA TYR A 289 1.38 5.29 -7.20
C TYR A 289 2.58 6.13 -6.76
N ILE A 290 3.49 6.43 -7.68
CA ILE A 290 4.62 7.33 -7.40
C ILE A 290 4.13 8.75 -7.15
N MET A 291 3.14 9.24 -7.92
CA MET A 291 2.53 10.55 -7.70
C MET A 291 1.91 10.68 -6.31
N PHE A 292 1.20 9.65 -5.85
CA PHE A 292 0.65 9.59 -4.50
C PHE A 292 1.75 9.81 -3.47
N HIS A 293 2.83 9.03 -3.53
CA HIS A 293 3.96 9.21 -2.60
C HIS A 293 4.60 10.60 -2.72
N ASN A 294 4.79 11.10 -3.94
CA ASN A 294 5.45 12.38 -4.18
C ASN A 294 4.63 13.59 -3.66
N THR A 295 3.30 13.49 -3.63
CA THR A 295 2.39 14.61 -3.34
C THR A 295 1.76 14.56 -1.96
N GLN A 296 1.69 13.40 -1.31
CA GLN A 296 1.13 13.32 0.03
C GLN A 296 2.12 13.85 1.07
N ASN A 297 1.64 14.78 1.92
CA ASN A 297 2.42 15.38 3.01
C ASN A 297 3.09 14.35 3.94
N ARG A 298 2.50 13.15 4.08
CA ARG A 298 3.05 12.06 4.91
C ARG A 298 4.46 11.64 4.47
N TYR A 299 4.78 11.68 3.19
CA TYR A 299 6.08 11.22 2.68
C TYR A 299 7.13 12.33 2.52
N ARG A 300 6.71 13.60 2.56
CA ARG A 300 7.58 14.79 2.43
C ARG A 300 8.47 14.82 1.19
N LEU A 301 8.16 14.02 0.16
CA LEU A 301 8.95 13.94 -1.07
C LEU A 301 8.88 15.20 -1.93
N ASN A 302 7.89 16.07 -1.70
CA ASN A 302 7.82 17.39 -2.32
C ASN A 302 9.05 18.27 -2.00
N GLU A 303 9.72 18.03 -0.87
CA GLU A 303 10.93 18.75 -0.45
C GLU A 303 12.14 18.41 -1.30
N LEU A 304 12.12 17.25 -1.96
CA LEU A 304 13.16 16.87 -2.89
C LEU A 304 13.17 17.78 -4.11
N TRP A 305 12.28 18.75 -4.28
CA TRP A 305 12.26 19.62 -5.46
C TRP A 305 12.47 21.10 -5.13
N CYS A 306 12.59 21.43 -3.84
CA CYS A 306 12.85 22.77 -3.36
C CYS A 306 14.37 22.97 -3.21
N GLN A 307 15.07 23.27 -4.30
CA GLN A 307 16.47 23.73 -4.29
C GLN A 307 16.61 25.01 -5.10
#